data_AF-A0A355WP72-F1
#
_entry.id   AF-A0A355WP72-F1
#
_cell.length_a   1.000
_cell.length_b   1.000
_cell.length_c   1.000
_cell.angle_alpha   90.00
_cell.angle_beta   90.00
_cell.angle_gamma   90.00
#
_symmetry.space_group_name_H-M   'P 1'
#
loop_
_entity.id
_entity.type
_entity.pdbx_description
1 polymer ?
#
loop_
_entity_poly.entity_id
_entity_poly.type
_entity_poly.pdbx_seq_one_letter_code
_entity_poly.pdbx_strand_id
1 'polypeptide(L)'
;LRVRGIAWSEDPSNQNDAFERIHIRKAIEGLGLSVQGLANTAARMQETRRFLERMTQQAARSLATITPAGDITISRDGFFQLDTELQNRLLSHSLKWVASADYRPRFDSLRNLLIKLENGEKSTLAGCVITP
;
A
#
# COMPACT_ATOMS: atom_id res chain seq x y z
N LEU A 1 33.75 -2.26 -11.17
CA LEU A 1 33.83 -1.34 -12.33
C LEU A 1 35.27 -0.90 -12.60
N ARG A 2 35.97 -0.28 -11.64
CA ARG A 2 37.41 0.08 -11.79
C ARG A 2 38.34 -1.10 -12.06
N VAL A 3 38.08 -2.26 -11.42
CA VAL A 3 38.82 -3.52 -11.66
C VAL A 3 38.65 -4.07 -13.08
N ARG A 4 37.65 -3.59 -13.84
CA ARG A 4 37.41 -3.97 -15.24
C ARG A 4 37.88 -2.90 -16.24
N GLY A 5 38.65 -1.90 -15.80
CA GLY A 5 39.15 -0.83 -16.67
C GLY A 5 38.10 0.17 -17.16
N ILE A 6 36.89 0.14 -16.61
CA ILE A 6 35.80 1.04 -17.01
C ILE A 6 35.90 2.32 -16.18
N ALA A 7 36.11 3.45 -16.87
CA ALA A 7 36.14 4.78 -16.26
C ALA A 7 34.75 5.25 -15.84
N TRP A 8 34.70 6.02 -14.75
CA TRP A 8 33.47 6.67 -14.30
C TRP A 8 33.06 7.75 -15.31
N SER A 9 31.78 7.81 -15.65
CA SER A 9 31.18 8.89 -16.44
C SER A 9 30.06 9.50 -15.61
N GLU A 10 30.07 10.82 -15.48
CA GLU A 10 29.18 11.55 -14.60
C GLU A 10 28.00 12.11 -15.40
N ASP A 11 26.81 11.53 -15.19
CA ASP A 11 25.59 11.98 -15.86
C ASP A 11 25.16 13.36 -15.31
N PRO A 12 24.98 14.38 -16.17
CA PRO A 12 24.55 15.72 -15.76
C PRO A 12 23.22 15.76 -14.98
N SER A 13 22.33 14.77 -15.19
CA SER A 13 21.06 14.64 -14.45
C SER A 13 21.24 14.35 -12.96
N ASN A 14 22.46 14.03 -12.51
CA ASN A 14 22.79 13.84 -11.10
C ASN A 14 22.87 15.15 -10.31
N GLN A 15 22.91 16.31 -10.97
CA GLN A 15 22.90 17.63 -10.32
C GLN A 15 21.72 18.51 -10.76
N ASN A 16 20.83 17.97 -11.59
CA ASN A 16 19.71 18.75 -12.14
C ASN A 16 18.56 18.88 -11.12
N ASP A 17 18.48 20.04 -10.50
CA ASP A 17 17.44 20.37 -9.51
C ASP A 17 16.02 20.33 -10.06
N ALA A 18 15.78 20.27 -11.38
CA ALA A 18 14.44 20.04 -11.92
C ALA A 18 13.82 18.69 -11.48
N PHE A 19 14.64 17.74 -10.98
CA PHE A 19 14.17 16.45 -10.50
C PHE A 19 14.03 16.42 -8.97
N GLU A 20 12.86 16.01 -8.49
CA GLU A 20 12.54 15.90 -7.06
C GLU A 20 13.55 15.02 -6.28
N ARG A 21 14.10 13.97 -6.90
CA ARG A 21 15.14 13.11 -6.29
C ARG A 21 16.39 13.90 -5.85
N ILE A 22 16.73 14.97 -6.57
CA ILE A 22 17.89 15.81 -6.26
C ILE A 22 17.56 16.70 -5.07
N HIS A 23 16.38 17.32 -5.06
CA HIS A 23 15.88 18.08 -3.92
C HIS A 23 15.82 17.25 -2.63
N ILE A 24 15.26 16.04 -2.68
CA ILE A 24 15.19 15.15 -1.52
C ILE A 24 16.58 14.81 -1.00
N ARG A 25 17.53 14.49 -1.89
CA ARG A 25 18.91 14.18 -1.48
C ARG A 25 19.59 15.38 -0.82
N LYS A 26 19.44 16.58 -1.39
CA LYS A 26 19.95 17.83 -0.77
C LYS A 26 19.27 18.09 0.58
N ALA A 27 17.97 17.81 0.71
CA ALA A 27 17.25 17.96 1.97
C ALA A 27 17.70 16.95 3.04
N ILE A 28 17.95 15.70 2.67
CA ILE A 28 18.50 14.68 3.58
C ILE A 28 19.83 15.17 4.17
N GLU A 29 20.71 15.68 3.31
CA GLU A 29 21.99 16.27 3.74
C GLU A 29 21.78 17.51 4.61
N GLY A 30 20.97 18.48 4.16
CA GLY A 30 20.72 19.73 4.87
C GLY A 30 20.02 19.58 6.23
N LEU A 31 19.25 18.50 6.42
CA LEU A 31 18.61 18.16 7.69
C LEU A 31 19.49 17.25 8.59
N GLY A 32 20.69 16.87 8.12
CA GLY A 32 21.57 15.97 8.86
C GLY A 32 21.04 14.54 9.01
N LEU A 33 20.15 14.10 8.11
CA LEU A 33 19.57 12.77 8.16
C LEU A 33 20.58 11.71 7.71
N SER A 34 20.73 10.66 8.52
CA SER A 34 21.57 9.52 8.14
C SER A 34 20.94 8.69 7.03
N VAL A 35 21.59 8.64 5.86
CA VAL A 35 21.18 7.76 4.75
C VAL A 35 21.09 6.30 5.21
N GLN A 36 22.07 5.84 6.00
CA GLN A 36 22.05 4.48 6.56
C GLN A 36 20.88 4.29 7.54
N GLY A 37 20.58 5.31 8.36
CA GLY A 37 19.44 5.30 9.26
C GLY A 37 18.11 5.17 8.50
N LEU A 38 17.92 5.97 7.44
CA LEU A 38 16.74 5.90 6.58
C LEU A 38 16.60 4.53 5.90
N ALA A 39 17.70 3.98 5.38
CA ALA A 39 17.72 2.65 4.78
C ALA A 39 17.33 1.56 5.78
N ASN A 40 17.86 1.63 7.01
CA ASN A 40 17.52 0.69 8.07
C ASN A 40 16.04 0.78 8.48
N THR A 41 15.48 1.99 8.57
CA THR A 41 14.04 2.19 8.83
C THR A 41 13.20 1.60 7.70
N ALA A 42 13.56 1.85 6.44
CA ALA A 42 12.87 1.28 5.29
C ALA A 42 12.89 -0.26 5.30
N ALA A 43 14.03 -0.87 5.66
CA ALA A 43 14.16 -2.32 5.79
C ALA A 43 13.21 -2.89 6.86
N ARG A 44 13.15 -2.26 8.04
CA ARG A 44 12.21 -2.66 9.11
C ARG A 44 10.75 -2.52 8.68
N MET A 45 10.41 -1.40 8.02
CA MET A 45 9.05 -1.19 7.48
C MET A 45 8.69 -2.24 6.42
N GLN A 46 9.65 -2.66 5.59
CA GLN A 46 9.44 -3.71 4.60
C GLN A 46 9.16 -5.07 5.26
N GLU A 47 9.88 -5.41 6.32
CA GLU A 47 9.64 -6.62 7.09
C GLU A 47 8.24 -6.63 7.71
N THR A 48 7.85 -5.55 8.38
CA THR A 48 6.50 -5.38 8.94
C THR A 48 5.43 -5.48 7.85
N ARG A 49 5.66 -4.85 6.69
CA ARG A 49 4.74 -4.93 5.55
C ARG A 49 4.54 -6.37 5.08
N ARG A 50 5.61 -7.16 4.95
CA ARG A 50 5.53 -8.57 4.54
C ARG A 50 4.74 -9.41 5.55
N PHE A 51 4.89 -9.12 6.84
CA PHE A 51 4.07 -9.77 7.88
C PHE A 51 2.59 -9.43 7.70
N LEU A 52 2.25 -8.14 7.57
CA LEU A 52 0.87 -7.68 7.38
C LEU A 52 0.23 -8.22 6.09
N GLU A 53 1.00 -8.35 5.01
CA GLU A 53 0.54 -8.96 3.76
C GLU A 53 0.18 -10.44 3.94
N ARG A 54 1.00 -11.21 4.68
CA ARG A 54 0.69 -12.60 5.02
C ARG A 54 -0.57 -12.72 5.87
N MET A 55 -0.69 -11.88 6.90
CA MET A 55 -1.89 -11.85 7.76
C MET A 55 -3.15 -11.47 6.98
N THR A 56 -3.04 -10.51 6.07
CA THR A 56 -4.16 -10.10 5.21
C THR A 56 -4.57 -11.25 4.28
N GLN A 57 -3.60 -11.98 3.70
CA GLN A 57 -3.89 -13.13 2.86
C GLN A 57 -4.56 -14.26 3.65
N GLN A 58 -4.13 -14.50 4.89
CA GLN A 58 -4.77 -15.47 5.77
C GLN A 58 -6.21 -15.08 6.07
N ALA A 59 -6.46 -13.82 6.44
CA ALA A 59 -7.80 -13.29 6.68
C ALA A 59 -8.69 -13.38 5.43
N ALA A 60 -8.15 -13.08 4.24
CA ALA A 60 -8.87 -13.23 2.98
C ALA A 60 -9.30 -14.69 2.75
N ARG A 61 -8.40 -15.66 2.98
CA ARG A 61 -8.71 -17.08 2.83
C ARG A 61 -9.75 -17.59 3.83
N SER A 62 -9.78 -17.03 5.04
CA SER A 62 -10.72 -17.47 6.08
C SER A 62 -12.08 -16.77 6.01
N LEU A 63 -12.13 -15.52 5.54
CA LEU A 63 -13.33 -14.68 5.63
C LEU A 63 -13.97 -14.39 4.29
N ALA A 64 -13.25 -14.49 3.18
CA ALA A 64 -13.72 -14.08 1.87
C ALA A 64 -13.98 -15.27 0.94
N THR A 65 -15.00 -15.15 0.10
CA THR A 65 -15.33 -16.09 -0.98
C THR A 65 -15.55 -15.30 -2.27
N ILE A 66 -15.14 -15.88 -3.40
CA ILE A 66 -15.40 -15.31 -4.72
C ILE A 66 -16.64 -16.00 -5.29
N THR A 67 -17.64 -15.23 -5.70
CA THR A 67 -18.86 -15.76 -6.32
C THR A 67 -18.60 -16.12 -7.79
N PRO A 68 -19.43 -16.99 -8.41
CA PRO A 68 -19.34 -17.25 -9.85
C PRO A 68 -19.49 -16.01 -10.73
N ALA A 69 -20.15 -14.96 -10.22
CA ALA A 69 -20.32 -13.69 -10.91
C ALA A 69 -19.09 -12.77 -10.81
N GLY A 70 -18.07 -13.15 -10.03
CA GLY A 70 -16.86 -12.36 -9.83
C GLY A 70 -16.94 -11.36 -8.66
N ASP A 71 -17.98 -11.44 -7.83
CA ASP A 71 -18.07 -10.64 -6.61
C ASP A 71 -17.23 -11.25 -5.49
N ILE A 72 -16.80 -10.42 -4.55
CA ILE A 72 -16.21 -10.89 -3.29
C ILE A 72 -17.25 -10.73 -2.19
N THR A 73 -17.58 -11.83 -1.52
CA THR A 73 -18.33 -11.81 -0.26
C THR A 73 -17.36 -11.98 0.91
N ILE A 74 -17.54 -11.20 1.97
CA ILE A 74 -16.69 -11.25 3.17
C ILE A 74 -17.60 -11.40 4.39
N SER A 75 -17.27 -12.31 5.30
CA SER A 75 -17.96 -12.44 6.59
C SER A 75 -17.92 -11.10 7.34
N ARG A 76 -19.08 -10.49 7.59
CA ARG A 76 -19.19 -9.19 8.27
C ARG A 76 -18.60 -9.25 9.68
N ASP A 77 -19.06 -10.19 10.49
CA ASP A 77 -18.62 -10.32 11.88
C ASP A 77 -17.12 -10.61 11.96
N GLY A 78 -16.63 -11.55 11.13
CA GLY A 78 -15.22 -11.87 11.09
C GLY A 78 -14.36 -10.71 10.58
N PHE A 79 -14.85 -9.91 9.65
CA PHE A 79 -14.16 -8.72 9.15
C PHE A 79 -14.04 -7.63 10.22
N PHE A 80 -15.12 -7.32 10.92
CA PHE A 80 -15.11 -6.28 11.97
C PHE A 80 -14.38 -6.72 13.25
N GLN A 81 -14.13 -8.02 13.43
CA GLN A 81 -13.23 -8.53 14.47
C GLN A 81 -11.73 -8.37 14.15
N LEU A 82 -11.36 -8.11 12.90
CA LEU A 82 -9.96 -7.86 12.53
C LEU A 82 -9.47 -6.51 13.06
N ASP A 83 -8.17 -6.40 13.29
CA ASP A 83 -7.52 -5.11 13.51
C ASP A 83 -7.74 -4.16 12.32
N THR A 84 -7.88 -2.86 12.59
CA THR A 84 -8.16 -1.82 11.59
C THR A 84 -7.18 -1.82 10.42
N GLU A 85 -5.90 -2.14 10.63
CA GLU A 85 -4.91 -2.25 9.55
C GLU A 85 -5.22 -3.42 8.59
N LEU A 86 -5.68 -4.56 9.13
CA LEU A 86 -6.08 -5.72 8.32
C LEU A 86 -7.42 -5.47 7.60
N GLN A 87 -8.38 -4.80 8.25
CA GLN A 87 -9.62 -4.35 7.61
C GLN A 87 -9.32 -3.47 6.38
N ASN A 88 -8.48 -2.45 6.56
CA ASN A 88 -8.06 -1.56 5.47
C ASN A 88 -7.37 -2.33 4.34
N ARG A 89 -6.39 -3.19 4.67
CA ARG A 89 -5.67 -3.95 3.64
C ARG A 89 -6.59 -4.88 2.88
N LEU A 90 -7.40 -5.67 3.59
CA LEU A 90 -8.32 -6.61 2.98
C LEU A 90 -9.31 -5.90 2.05
N LEU A 91 -9.97 -4.84 2.53
CA LEU A 91 -10.91 -4.06 1.73
C LEU A 91 -10.22 -3.41 0.51
N SER A 92 -9.05 -2.81 0.70
CA SER A 92 -8.28 -2.19 -0.38
C SER A 92 -7.85 -3.20 -1.46
N HIS A 93 -7.43 -4.40 -1.04
CA HIS A 93 -7.09 -5.49 -1.95
C HIS A 93 -8.32 -6.01 -2.71
N SER A 94 -9.44 -6.21 -2.02
CA SER A 94 -10.70 -6.63 -2.63
C SER A 94 -11.18 -5.63 -3.68
N LEU A 95 -11.19 -4.33 -3.36
CA LEU A 95 -11.59 -3.28 -4.29
C LEU A 95 -10.68 -3.23 -5.53
N LYS A 96 -9.36 -3.29 -5.32
CA LYS A 96 -8.41 -3.30 -6.44
C LYS A 96 -8.64 -4.51 -7.36
N TRP A 97 -8.93 -5.68 -6.78
CA TRP A 97 -9.16 -6.90 -7.53
C TRP A 97 -10.47 -6.85 -8.33
N VAL A 98 -11.59 -6.51 -7.68
CA VAL A 98 -12.91 -6.41 -8.36
C VAL A 98 -12.88 -5.35 -9.46
N ALA A 99 -12.28 -4.18 -9.19
CA ALA A 99 -12.20 -3.10 -10.18
C ALA A 99 -11.16 -3.33 -11.28
N SER A 100 -10.33 -4.39 -11.18
CA SER A 100 -9.15 -4.58 -12.04
C SER A 100 -8.27 -3.32 -12.13
N ALA A 101 -8.16 -2.57 -11.03
CA ALA A 101 -7.49 -1.28 -11.00
C ALA A 101 -5.98 -1.44 -10.81
N ASP A 102 -5.18 -0.51 -11.35
CA ASP A 102 -3.73 -0.48 -11.13
C ASP A 102 -3.36 -0.02 -9.70
N TYR A 103 -4.12 0.93 -9.17
CA TYR A 103 -3.86 1.59 -7.90
C TYR A 103 -4.94 1.30 -6.87
N ARG A 104 -4.54 1.34 -5.60
CA ARG A 104 -5.46 1.24 -4.47
C ARG A 104 -6.20 2.57 -4.28
N PRO A 105 -7.42 2.55 -3.71
CA PRO A 105 -8.08 3.77 -3.26
C PRO A 105 -7.19 4.56 -2.30
N ARG A 106 -7.34 5.89 -2.29
CA ARG A 106 -6.69 6.75 -1.29
C ARG A 106 -7.15 6.35 0.12
N PHE A 107 -6.23 6.47 1.07
CA PHE A 107 -6.44 5.99 2.44
C PHE A 107 -7.66 6.65 3.12
N ASP A 108 -7.84 7.96 2.96
CA ASP A 108 -8.98 8.66 3.57
C ASP A 108 -10.32 8.20 3.00
N SER A 109 -10.38 7.96 1.68
CA SER A 109 -11.58 7.43 1.03
C SER A 109 -11.91 6.02 1.53
N LEU A 110 -10.89 5.18 1.75
CA LEU A 110 -11.05 3.84 2.29
C LEU A 110 -11.54 3.86 3.74
N ARG A 111 -11.00 4.75 4.58
CA ARG A 111 -11.47 4.92 5.96
C ARG A 111 -12.92 5.37 6.03
N ASN A 112 -13.30 6.34 5.20
CA ASN A 112 -14.69 6.80 5.14
C ASN A 112 -15.64 5.70 4.69
N LEU A 113 -15.19 4.83 3.78
CA LEU A 113 -15.95 3.64 3.39
C LEU A 113 -16.13 2.68 4.57
N LEU A 114 -15.07 2.38 5.33
CA LEU A 114 -15.17 1.47 6.49
C LEU A 114 -16.21 1.95 7.52
N ILE A 115 -16.23 3.25 7.84
CA ILE A 115 -17.21 3.83 8.78
C ILE A 115 -18.64 3.59 8.28
N LYS A 116 -18.90 3.81 6.99
CA LYS A 116 -20.21 3.57 6.38
C LYS A 116 -20.61 2.09 6.46
N LEU A 117 -19.68 1.18 6.15
CA LEU A 117 -19.95 -0.25 6.20
C LEU A 117 -20.21 -0.74 7.63
N GLU A 118 -19.51 -0.19 8.62
CA GLU A 118 -19.74 -0.49 10.04
C GLU A 118 -21.17 -0.13 10.45
N ASN A 119 -21.66 1.03 9.99
CA ASN A 119 -23.04 1.48 10.17
C ASN A 119 -24.08 0.69 9.35
N GLY A 120 -23.67 -0.27 8.53
CA GLY A 120 -24.58 -1.00 7.64
C GLY A 120 -25.05 -0.20 6.43
N GLU A 121 -24.32 0.84 6.03
CA GLU A 121 -24.63 1.65 4.86
C GLU A 121 -23.98 1.09 3.59
N LYS A 122 -24.78 1.02 2.51
CA LYS A 122 -24.28 0.75 1.16
C LYS A 122 -23.40 1.92 0.69
N SER A 123 -22.32 1.62 -0.04
CA SER A 123 -21.46 2.65 -0.60
C SER A 123 -20.84 2.27 -1.94
N THR A 124 -20.14 3.23 -2.56
CA THR A 124 -19.36 3.01 -3.78
C THR A 124 -17.96 3.57 -3.63
N LEU A 125 -16.97 2.84 -4.14
CA LEU A 125 -15.57 3.29 -4.18
C LEU A 125 -14.82 2.56 -5.28
N ALA A 126 -13.96 3.28 -6.01
CA ALA A 126 -13.11 2.72 -7.07
C ALA A 126 -13.88 1.90 -8.14
N GLY A 127 -15.11 2.32 -8.48
CA GLY A 127 -15.94 1.61 -9.46
C GLY A 127 -16.67 0.37 -8.91
N CYS A 128 -16.49 0.05 -7.62
CA CYS A 128 -17.22 -1.03 -6.96
C CYS A 128 -18.44 -0.51 -6.20
N VAL A 129 -19.46 -1.34 -6.12
CA VAL A 129 -20.58 -1.20 -5.18
C VAL A 129 -20.32 -2.13 -4.01
N ILE A 130 -20.42 -1.62 -2.78
CA ILE A 130 -20.22 -2.40 -1.56
C ILE A 130 -21.50 -2.36 -0.75
N THR A 131 -22.01 -3.53 -0.41
CA THR A 131 -23.23 -3.74 0.38
C THR A 131 -22.88 -4.52 1.66
N PRO A 132 -23.17 -3.97 2.85
CA PRO A 132 -22.89 -4.61 4.15
C PRO A 132 -23.99 -5.59 4.62
#